data_AF-A0A1W9UEQ2-F1
#
_entry.id   AF-A0A1W9UEQ2-F1
#
_cell.length_a   1.000
_cell.length_b   1.000
_cell.length_c   1.000
_cell.angle_alpha   90.00
_cell.angle_beta   90.00
_cell.angle_gamma   90.00
#
_symmetry.space_group_name_H-M   'P 1'
#
loop_
_entity.id
_entity.type
_entity.pdbx_description
1 polymer ?
#
loop_
_entity_poly.entity_id
_entity_poly.type
_entity_poly.pdbx_seq_one_letter_code
_entity_poly.pdbx_strand_id
1 'polypeptide(L)'
;MALKEFRRALTIALDHHLPEAEVTIQENRGVVLACRAKADANTFVAVYFNALTGKTSYALIHRDQRVAGYDNYKFWHHHPAEEPDRHIPCPKPVPEEVIAELARVMHQILEVK
;
A
#
# COMPACT_ATOMS: atom_id res chain seq x y z
N MET A 1 5.37 16.29 1.54
CA MET A 1 3.93 15.95 1.66
C MET A 1 3.60 15.86 3.13
N ALA A 2 2.64 16.65 3.59
CA ALA A 2 2.17 16.61 4.96
C ALA A 2 1.33 15.35 5.23
N LEU A 3 1.22 14.93 6.50
CA LEU A 3 0.40 13.77 6.87
C LEU A 3 -1.05 13.88 6.38
N LYS A 4 -1.66 15.06 6.54
CA LYS A 4 -3.04 15.32 6.11
C LYS A 4 -3.22 15.16 4.60
N GLU A 5 -2.25 15.61 3.82
CA GLU A 5 -2.26 15.47 2.35
C GLU A 5 -2.14 14.00 1.95
N PHE A 6 -1.22 13.27 2.58
CA PHE A 6 -1.03 11.84 2.34
C PHE A 6 -2.29 11.05 2.72
N ARG A 7 -2.86 11.30 3.90
CA ARG A 7 -4.10 10.66 4.37
C ARG A 7 -5.22 10.88 3.36
N ARG A 8 -5.43 12.12 2.92
CA ARG A 8 -6.46 12.44 1.93
C ARG A 8 -6.26 11.67 0.63
N ALA A 9 -5.03 11.71 0.08
CA ALA A 9 -4.73 11.02 -1.17
C ALA A 9 -4.87 9.49 -1.04
N LEU A 10 -4.44 8.91 0.08
CA LEU A 10 -4.59 7.48 0.36
C LEU A 10 -6.06 7.09 0.47
N THR A 11 -6.88 7.85 1.21
CA THR A 11 -8.31 7.55 1.36
C THR A 11 -9.04 7.60 0.03
N ILE A 12 -8.78 8.62 -0.80
CA ILE A 12 -9.38 8.70 -2.15
C ILE A 12 -9.01 7.47 -2.98
N ALA A 13 -7.74 7.07 -2.98
CA ALA A 13 -7.29 5.93 -3.75
C ALA A 13 -7.90 4.60 -3.25
N LEU A 14 -8.01 4.43 -1.92
CA LEU A 14 -8.67 3.27 -1.33
C LEU A 14 -10.16 3.22 -1.67
N ASP A 15 -10.88 4.33 -1.55
CA ASP A 15 -12.31 4.40 -1.88
C ASP A 15 -12.54 4.12 -3.38
N HIS A 16 -11.62 4.53 -4.24
CA HIS A 16 -11.73 4.33 -5.69
C HIS A 16 -11.47 2.87 -6.11
N HIS A 17 -10.45 2.23 -5.56
CA HIS A 17 -9.97 0.92 -6.04
C HIS A 17 -10.28 -0.26 -5.12
N LEU A 18 -10.57 0.00 -3.85
CA LEU A 18 -10.90 -1.00 -2.82
C LEU A 18 -12.13 -0.57 -1.99
N PRO A 19 -13.27 -0.21 -2.63
CA PRO A 19 -14.43 0.36 -1.94
C PRO A 19 -15.07 -0.59 -0.91
N GLU A 20 -14.86 -1.90 -1.07
CA GLU A 20 -15.42 -2.93 -0.18
C GLU A 20 -14.47 -3.33 0.94
N ALA A 21 -13.23 -2.82 0.94
CA ALA A 21 -12.24 -3.21 1.93
C ALA A 21 -12.56 -2.64 3.32
N GLU A 22 -12.35 -3.44 4.36
CA GLU A 22 -12.37 -2.95 5.74
C GLU A 22 -11.09 -2.14 5.98
N VAL A 23 -11.22 -0.81 6.05
CA VAL A 23 -10.08 0.11 6.21
C VAL A 23 -9.90 0.50 7.68
N THR A 24 -8.72 0.23 8.22
CA THR A 24 -8.26 0.75 9.52
C THR A 24 -7.09 1.71 9.29
N ILE A 25 -7.23 2.96 9.73
CA ILE A 25 -6.16 3.96 9.72
C ILE A 25 -5.80 4.36 11.15
N GLN A 26 -4.52 4.31 11.48
CA GLN A 26 -3.94 4.75 12.75
C GLN A 26 -2.96 5.88 12.50
N GLU A 27 -3.07 6.94 13.27
CA GLU A 27 -2.12 8.05 13.24
C GLU A 27 -1.43 8.20 14.59
N ASN A 28 -0.13 8.46 14.56
CA ASN A 28 0.68 8.68 15.76
C ASN A 28 1.30 10.07 15.72
N ARG A 29 0.99 10.88 16.74
CA ARG A 29 1.52 12.23 16.97
C ARG A 29 1.44 13.17 15.75
N GLY A 30 0.49 12.94 14.84
CA GLY A 30 0.35 13.74 13.62
C GLY A 30 1.51 13.63 12.63
N VAL A 31 2.40 12.63 12.79
CA VAL A 31 3.60 12.46 11.96
C VAL A 31 3.66 11.11 11.24
N VAL A 32 3.01 10.08 11.78
CA VAL A 32 3.00 8.74 11.21
C VAL A 32 1.57 8.33 10.91
N LEU A 33 1.36 7.70 9.76
CA LEU A 33 0.14 6.99 9.39
C LEU A 33 0.47 5.53 9.12
N ALA A 34 -0.30 4.63 9.71
CA ALA A 34 -0.35 3.22 9.37
C ALA A 34 -1.78 2.87 8.94
N CYS A 35 -1.92 2.17 7.82
CA CYS A 35 -3.22 1.78 7.29
C CYS A 35 -3.22 0.30 6.93
N ARG A 36 -4.35 -0.37 7.17
CA ARG A 36 -4.67 -1.70 6.62
C ARG A 36 -6.01 -1.63 5.92
N ALA A 37 -6.04 -2.01 4.64
CA ALA A 37 -7.27 -2.19 3.86
C ALA A 37 -7.44 -3.69 3.59
N LYS A 38 -8.37 -4.35 4.29
CA LYS A 38 -8.56 -5.80 4.23
C LYS A 38 -9.66 -6.17 3.25
N ALA A 39 -9.38 -7.12 2.37
CA ALA A 39 -10.41 -7.73 1.51
C ALA A 39 -10.97 -9.01 2.14
N ASP A 40 -10.13 -9.80 2.82
CA ASP A 40 -10.56 -10.96 3.60
C ASP A 40 -9.62 -11.20 4.81
N ALA A 41 -9.81 -12.31 5.52
CA ALA A 41 -9.01 -12.66 6.69
C ALA A 41 -7.50 -12.85 6.39
N ASN A 42 -7.14 -13.16 5.15
CA ASN A 42 -5.78 -13.49 4.75
C ASN A 42 -5.16 -12.48 3.77
N THR A 43 -5.93 -11.51 3.28
CA THR A 43 -5.53 -10.64 2.15
C THR A 43 -5.81 -9.18 2.47
N PHE A 44 -4.76 -8.36 2.47
CA PHE A 44 -4.88 -6.93 2.77
C PHE A 44 -3.73 -6.11 2.18
N VAL A 45 -3.98 -4.81 1.93
CA VAL A 45 -2.93 -3.83 1.70
C VAL A 45 -2.52 -3.20 3.02
N ALA A 46 -1.23 -3.20 3.33
CA ALA A 46 -0.62 -2.44 4.41
C ALA A 46 0.09 -1.20 3.87
N VAL A 47 -0.18 -0.05 4.47
CA VAL A 47 0.49 1.23 4.12
C VAL A 47 1.12 1.82 5.37
N TYR A 48 2.33 2.33 5.22
CA TYR A 48 3.02 3.12 6.24
C TYR A 48 3.56 4.40 5.62
N PHE A 49 3.40 5.51 6.34
CA PHE A 49 3.96 6.79 5.96
C PHE A 49 4.47 7.53 7.19
N ASN A 50 5.65 8.12 7.09
CA ASN A 50 6.25 8.96 8.12
C ASN A 50 6.59 10.32 7.51
N ALA A 51 5.84 11.35 7.88
CA ALA A 51 5.97 12.70 7.35
C ALA A 51 7.31 13.37 7.69
N LEU A 52 7.94 13.01 8.82
CA LEU A 52 9.22 13.57 9.25
C LEU A 52 10.39 13.03 8.42
N THR A 53 10.39 11.73 8.14
CA THR A 53 11.49 11.06 7.43
C THR A 53 11.23 10.88 5.95
N GLY A 54 9.99 11.07 5.50
CA GLY A 54 9.54 10.74 4.15
C GLY A 54 9.44 9.23 3.89
N LYS A 55 9.71 8.37 4.87
CA LYS A 55 9.61 6.92 4.71
C LYS A 55 8.18 6.53 4.36
N THR A 56 8.02 5.77 3.30
CA THR A 56 6.72 5.33 2.77
C THR A 56 6.85 3.89 2.30
N SER A 57 5.87 3.05 2.65
CA SER A 57 5.77 1.69 2.13
C SER A 57 4.32 1.29 1.90
N TYR A 58 4.10 0.52 0.85
CA TYR A 58 2.86 -0.14 0.50
C TYR A 58 3.17 -1.61 0.29
N ALA A 59 2.39 -2.52 0.85
CA ALA A 59 2.57 -3.95 0.69
C ALA A 59 1.22 -4.64 0.58
N LEU A 60 1.01 -5.40 -0.49
CA LEU A 60 -0.05 -6.38 -0.58
C LEU A 60 0.41 -7.65 0.13
N ILE A 61 -0.32 -8.05 1.15
CA ILE A 61 -0.07 -9.25 1.95
C ILE A 61 -1.16 -10.28 1.62
N HIS A 62 -0.74 -11.52 1.36
CA HIS A 62 -1.63 -12.67 1.25
C HIS A 62 -1.05 -13.85 2.04
N ARG A 63 -1.85 -14.45 2.95
CA ARG A 63 -1.43 -15.58 3.80
C ARG A 63 -0.08 -15.33 4.48
N ASP A 64 0.04 -14.17 5.12
CA ASP A 64 1.23 -13.70 5.84
C ASP A 64 2.50 -13.48 4.98
N GLN A 65 2.38 -13.51 3.65
CA GLN A 65 3.49 -13.24 2.73
C GLN A 65 3.24 -11.96 1.92
N ARG A 66 4.31 -11.19 1.65
CA ARG A 66 4.25 -10.07 0.71
C ARG A 66 4.15 -10.63 -0.70
N VAL A 67 3.14 -10.21 -1.43
CA VAL A 67 2.96 -10.54 -2.85
C VAL A 67 3.47 -9.40 -3.72
N ALA A 68 3.13 -8.16 -3.41
CA ALA A 68 3.61 -7.00 -4.17
C ALA A 68 3.77 -5.79 -3.25
N GLY A 69 4.46 -4.76 -3.70
CA GLY A 69 4.61 -3.55 -2.89
C GLY A 69 5.50 -2.48 -3.48
N TYR A 70 5.56 -1.34 -2.81
CA TYR A 70 6.43 -0.21 -3.13
C TYR A 70 7.01 0.34 -1.83
N ASP A 71 8.29 0.64 -1.78
CA ASP A 71 8.87 1.34 -0.63
C ASP A 71 10.11 2.17 -1.00
N ASN A 72 10.59 2.94 -0.01
CA ASN A 72 11.74 3.81 -0.17
C ASN A 72 12.83 3.59 0.89
N TYR A 73 13.01 2.36 1.40
CA TYR A 73 14.00 2.08 2.45
C TYR A 73 15.44 2.49 2.05
N LYS A 74 15.78 2.45 0.76
CA LYS A 74 17.06 2.95 0.20
C LYS A 74 16.85 3.94 -0.95
N PHE A 75 16.00 3.56 -1.90
CA PHE A 75 15.54 4.35 -3.04
C PHE A 75 14.13 3.87 -3.37
N TRP A 76 13.37 4.61 -4.17
CA TRP A 76 12.05 4.16 -4.61
C TRP A 76 12.15 2.93 -5.51
N HIS A 77 11.49 1.87 -5.13
CA HIS A 77 11.40 0.64 -5.90
C HIS A 77 10.06 -0.04 -5.66
N HIS A 78 9.73 -0.95 -6.56
CA HIS A 78 8.59 -1.85 -6.40
C HIS A 78 9.04 -3.31 -6.34
N HIS A 79 8.22 -4.09 -5.67
CA HIS A 79 8.27 -5.54 -5.54
C HIS A 79 7.14 -6.10 -6.42
N PRO A 80 7.45 -6.68 -7.59
CA PRO A 80 6.44 -7.18 -8.52
C PRO A 80 5.77 -8.46 -7.98
N ALA A 81 4.55 -8.73 -8.41
CA ALA A 81 3.75 -9.88 -7.95
C ALA A 81 4.40 -11.24 -8.31
N GLU A 82 5.10 -11.28 -9.43
CA GLU A 82 5.76 -12.49 -9.95
C GLU A 82 7.04 -12.83 -9.18
N GLU A 83 7.70 -11.82 -8.59
CA GLU A 83 8.97 -11.98 -7.88
C GLU A 83 9.05 -10.99 -6.70
N PRO A 84 8.36 -11.27 -5.58
CA PRO A 84 8.15 -10.31 -4.49
C PRO A 84 9.42 -9.88 -3.74
N ASP A 85 10.54 -10.56 -3.96
CA ASP A 85 11.85 -10.24 -3.39
C ASP A 85 12.70 -9.37 -4.31
N ARG A 86 12.28 -9.16 -5.57
CA ARG A 86 13.00 -8.32 -6.51
C ARG A 86 12.72 -6.85 -6.25
N HIS A 87 13.79 -6.05 -6.28
CA HIS A 87 13.74 -4.61 -6.08
C HIS A 87 13.94 -3.91 -7.43
N ILE A 88 12.85 -3.47 -8.06
CA ILE A 88 12.91 -2.79 -9.35
C ILE A 88 12.83 -1.26 -9.13
N PRO A 89 13.90 -0.49 -9.43
CA PRO A 89 13.88 0.95 -9.26
C PRO A 89 12.72 1.62 -9.99
N CYS A 90 12.09 2.61 -9.35
CA CYS A 90 11.02 3.39 -9.95
C CYS A 90 11.09 4.85 -9.50
N PRO A 91 10.43 5.78 -10.22
CA PRO A 91 10.13 7.10 -9.69
C PRO A 91 9.31 7.01 -8.40
N LYS A 92 9.27 8.10 -7.63
CA LYS A 92 8.36 8.21 -6.48
C LYS A 92 6.91 8.09 -6.98
N PRO A 93 6.16 7.06 -6.58
CA PRO A 93 4.77 6.91 -7.01
C PRO A 93 3.84 7.76 -6.13
N VAL A 94 2.64 8.03 -6.64
CA VAL A 94 1.55 8.61 -5.84
C VAL A 94 0.62 7.52 -5.30
N PRO A 95 -0.14 7.76 -4.21
CA PRO A 95 -1.03 6.74 -3.65
C PRO A 95 -2.02 6.13 -4.66
N GLU A 96 -2.56 6.93 -5.57
CA GLU A 96 -3.48 6.47 -6.62
C GLU A 96 -2.87 5.33 -7.46
N GLU A 97 -1.68 5.54 -8.00
CA GLU A 97 -0.99 4.57 -8.87
C GLU A 97 -0.68 3.27 -8.11
N VAL A 98 -0.20 3.39 -6.87
CA VAL A 98 0.16 2.21 -6.07
C VAL A 98 -1.06 1.41 -5.68
N ILE A 99 -2.13 2.07 -5.19
CA ILE A 99 -3.33 1.37 -4.75
C ILE A 99 -4.06 0.73 -5.94
N ALA A 100 -4.11 1.39 -7.10
CA ALA A 100 -4.66 0.81 -8.32
C ALA A 100 -3.94 -0.50 -8.71
N GLU A 101 -2.60 -0.50 -8.69
CA GLU A 101 -1.81 -1.68 -9.03
C GLU A 101 -1.97 -2.80 -8.00
N LEU A 102 -1.91 -2.47 -6.70
CA LEU A 102 -2.11 -3.48 -5.65
C LEU A 102 -3.53 -4.05 -5.65
N ALA A 103 -4.54 -3.25 -5.98
CA ALA A 103 -5.93 -3.73 -6.13
C ALA A 103 -6.05 -4.70 -7.32
N ARG A 104 -5.41 -4.38 -8.46
CA ARG A 104 -5.35 -5.28 -9.62
C ARG A 104 -4.76 -6.64 -9.26
N VAL A 105 -3.61 -6.65 -8.57
CA VAL A 105 -2.97 -7.89 -8.12
C VAL A 105 -3.83 -8.61 -7.07
N MET A 106 -4.46 -7.87 -6.15
CA MET A 106 -5.36 -8.43 -5.15
C MET A 106 -6.54 -9.17 -5.79
N HIS A 107 -7.20 -8.57 -6.78
CA HIS A 107 -8.32 -9.23 -7.49
C HIS A 107 -7.87 -10.52 -8.17
N GLN A 108 -6.70 -10.53 -8.81
CA GLN A 108 -6.13 -11.75 -9.40
C GLN A 108 -5.93 -12.87 -8.38
N ILE A 109 -5.52 -12.55 -7.15
CA ILE A 109 -5.37 -13.54 -6.07
C ILE A 109 -6.73 -14.07 -5.61
N LEU A 110 -7.75 -13.21 -5.55
CA LEU A 110 -9.07 -13.55 -5.01
C LEU A 110 -9.95 -14.28 -6.04
N GLU A 111 -9.82 -14.00 -7.33
CA GLU A 111 -10.55 -14.67 -8.42
C GLU A 111 -10.07 -16.09 -8.71
N VAL A 112 -8.85 -16.45 -8.30
CA VAL A 112 -8.27 -17.80 -8.48
C VAL A 112 -8.71 -18.78 -7.37
N LYS A 113 -9.66 -18.37 -6.51
CA LYS A 113 -10.32 -19.25 -5.52
C LYS A 113 -11.58 -19.90 -6.07
#